data_AF-A0A143XD67-F1
#
_entry.id   AF-A0A143XD67-F1
#
_cell.length_a   1.000
_cell.length_b   1.000
_cell.length_c   1.000
_cell.angle_alpha   90.00
_cell.angle_beta   90.00
_cell.angle_gamma   90.00
#
_symmetry.space_group_name_H-M   'P 1'
#
loop_
_entity.id
_entity.type
_entity.pdbx_description
1 polymer ?
#
loop_
_entity_poly.entity_id
_entity_poly.type
_entity_poly.pdbx_seq_one_letter_code
_entity_poly.pdbx_strand_id
1 'polypeptide(L)'
;MRYLYLYSPRLTVDATIVAKRMDITHHHHANPGNAAHHSSSSTCYYVTFQVESGDRMELQVKGNEYGMLVEGDYGKLSFQGTRYLGFERQV
;
A
#
# COMPACT_ATOMS: atom_id res chain seq x y z
N MET A 1 15.46 -13.33 -0.54
CA MET A 1 14.22 -13.95 -0.02
C MET A 1 12.99 -13.32 -0.70
N ARG A 2 12.67 -13.69 -1.96
CA ARG A 2 11.50 -13.15 -2.72
C ARG A 2 10.51 -14.22 -3.18
N TYR A 3 10.75 -15.50 -2.86
CA TYR A 3 9.99 -16.63 -3.40
C TYR A 3 8.72 -17.00 -2.60
N LEU A 4 8.53 -16.48 -1.39
CA LEU A 4 7.40 -16.86 -0.51
C LEU A 4 6.06 -16.20 -0.86
N TYR A 5 6.04 -15.16 -1.70
CA TYR A 5 4.81 -14.41 -2.02
C TYR A 5 4.04 -14.94 -3.25
N LEU A 6 4.68 -15.77 -4.08
CA LEU A 6 4.06 -16.25 -5.34
C LEU A 6 3.03 -17.37 -5.14
N TYR A 7 3.02 -18.04 -3.96
CA TYR A 7 2.15 -19.18 -3.66
C TYR A 7 1.04 -18.89 -2.63
N SER A 8 0.89 -17.64 -2.19
CA SER A 8 -0.23 -17.27 -1.33
C SER A 8 -1.54 -17.26 -2.14
N PRO A 9 -2.66 -17.77 -1.60
CA PRO A 9 -3.95 -17.71 -2.28
C PRO A 9 -4.38 -16.25 -2.47
N ARG A 10 -5.16 -16.01 -3.53
CA ARG A 10 -5.90 -14.75 -3.68
C ARG A 10 -7.15 -14.84 -2.82
N LEU A 11 -7.33 -13.86 -1.95
CA LEU A 11 -8.46 -13.79 -1.04
C LEU A 11 -9.25 -12.52 -1.32
N THR A 12 -10.56 -12.63 -1.20
CA THR A 12 -11.48 -11.49 -1.23
C THR A 12 -12.33 -11.57 0.03
N VAL A 13 -12.31 -10.50 0.82
CA VAL A 13 -12.99 -10.42 2.12
C VAL A 13 -13.67 -9.07 2.26
N ASP A 14 -14.70 -9.01 3.09
CA ASP A 14 -15.32 -7.74 3.46
C ASP A 14 -14.43 -7.02 4.48
N ALA A 15 -14.24 -5.71 4.28
CA ALA A 15 -13.34 -4.89 5.07
C ALA A 15 -13.74 -3.42 5.10
N THR A 16 -13.32 -2.74 6.16
CA THR A 16 -13.41 -1.28 6.32
C THR A 16 -12.03 -0.64 6.22
N ILE A 17 -11.92 0.50 5.56
CA ILE A 17 -10.69 1.29 5.55
C ILE A 17 -10.60 2.07 6.86
N VAL A 18 -9.60 1.78 7.69
CA VAL A 18 -9.51 2.37 9.04
C VAL A 18 -8.35 3.34 9.24
N ALA A 19 -7.34 3.31 8.36
CA ALA A 19 -6.24 4.26 8.39
C ALA A 19 -5.51 4.34 7.05
N LYS A 20 -4.83 5.46 6.81
CA LYS A 20 -3.97 5.69 5.65
C LYS A 20 -2.67 6.37 6.07
N ARG A 21 -1.53 5.96 5.50
CA ARG A 21 -0.23 6.63 5.71
C ARG A 21 0.62 6.70 4.45
N MET A 22 1.58 7.63 4.48
CA MET A 22 2.60 7.83 3.45
C MET A 22 3.98 7.63 4.08
N ASP A 23 4.90 7.04 3.35
CA ASP A 23 6.30 6.90 3.73
C ASP A 23 7.17 7.52 2.63
N ILE A 24 7.94 8.55 3.00
CA ILE A 24 8.71 9.37 2.06
C ILE A 24 10.19 9.16 2.33
N THR A 25 10.89 8.63 1.34
CA THR A 25 12.34 8.38 1.41
C THR A 25 13.07 9.36 0.50
N HIS A 26 14.04 10.09 1.04
CA HIS A 26 14.92 10.97 0.28
C HIS A 26 16.25 10.28 -0.01
N HIS A 27 16.63 10.21 -1.28
CA HIS A 27 17.92 9.72 -1.73
C HIS A 27 18.80 10.89 -2.15
N HIS A 28 19.99 10.98 -1.55
CA HIS A 28 21.04 11.90 -1.98
C HIS A 28 22.14 11.07 -2.64
N HIS A 29 22.41 11.33 -3.92
CA HIS A 29 23.58 10.76 -4.59
C HIS A 29 24.60 11.88 -4.78
N ALA A 30 25.66 11.87 -3.96
CA ALA A 30 26.84 12.67 -4.20
C ALA A 30 27.78 11.88 -5.10
N ASN A 31 27.99 12.34 -6.34
CA ASN A 31 28.95 11.72 -7.24
C ASN A 31 30.32 12.40 -7.03
N PRO A 32 31.36 11.70 -6.54
CA PRO A 32 32.66 12.32 -6.30
C PRO A 32 33.30 12.68 -7.63
N GLY A 33 33.26 13.97 -7.97
CA GLY A 33 33.84 14.51 -9.22
C GLY A 33 32.88 15.34 -10.08
N ASN A 34 31.58 15.39 -9.77
CA ASN A 34 30.62 16.25 -10.46
C ASN A 34 29.87 17.13 -9.45
N ALA A 35 29.87 18.45 -9.65
CA ALA A 35 29.19 19.43 -8.78
C ALA A 35 27.64 19.37 -8.88
N ALA A 36 27.08 18.44 -9.65
CA ALA A 36 25.63 18.27 -9.79
C ALA A 36 25.08 17.41 -8.63
N HIS A 37 24.49 18.09 -7.66
CA HIS A 37 23.79 17.45 -6.54
C HIS A 37 22.41 16.97 -7.01
N HIS A 38 22.24 15.67 -7.24
CA HIS A 38 20.93 15.09 -7.57
C HIS A 38 20.28 14.54 -6.31
N SER A 39 19.16 15.17 -5.92
CA SER A 39 18.28 14.68 -4.85
C SER A 39 17.01 14.13 -5.48
N SER A 40 16.64 12.90 -5.11
CA SER A 40 15.37 12.29 -5.51
C SER A 40 14.59 11.85 -4.28
N SER A 41 13.26 11.81 -4.39
CA SER A 41 12.39 11.28 -3.33
C SER A 41 11.52 10.17 -3.88
N SER A 42 11.31 9.14 -3.08
CA SER A 42 10.34 8.08 -3.34
C SER A 42 9.24 8.14 -2.30
N THR A 43 8.00 7.89 -2.70
CA THR A 43 6.86 7.85 -1.79
C THR A 43 6.13 6.52 -1.91
N CYS A 44 5.97 5.84 -0.78
CA CYS A 44 5.17 4.63 -0.64
C CYS A 44 3.87 4.95 0.09
N TYR A 45 2.76 4.38 -0.39
CA TYR A 45 1.43 4.59 0.17
C TYR A 45 0.92 3.31 0.80
N TYR A 46 0.33 3.44 1.99
CA TYR A 46 -0.20 2.30 2.75
C TYR A 46 -1.61 2.58 3.23
N VAL A 47 -2.45 1.54 3.21
CA VAL A 47 -3.83 1.58 3.69
C VAL A 47 -4.03 0.43 4.66
N THR A 48 -4.61 0.72 5.82
CA THR A 48 -5.01 -0.27 6.81
C THR A 48 -6.48 -0.63 6.62
N PHE A 49 -6.72 -1.91 6.40
CA PHE A 49 -8.05 -2.49 6.29
C PHE A 49 -8.34 -3.30 7.55
N GLN A 50 -9.54 -3.14 8.10
CA GLN A 50 -10.06 -3.96 9.19
C GLN A 50 -11.12 -4.91 8.64
N VAL A 51 -10.91 -6.21 8.76
CA VAL A 51 -11.88 -7.23 8.35
C VAL A 51 -12.90 -7.50 9.45
N GLU A 52 -13.94 -8.28 9.17
CA GLU A 52 -15.03 -8.58 10.12
C GLU A 52 -14.55 -9.19 11.45
N SER A 53 -13.46 -9.97 11.45
CA SER A 53 -12.88 -10.53 12.68
C SER A 53 -12.31 -9.46 13.62
N GLY A 54 -12.16 -8.21 13.15
CA GLY A 54 -11.45 -7.12 13.84
C GLY A 54 -9.96 -7.09 13.54
N ASP A 55 -9.42 -8.08 12.82
CA ASP A 55 -8.01 -8.10 12.41
C ASP A 55 -7.71 -6.94 11.45
N ARG A 56 -6.48 -6.42 11.56
CA ARG A 56 -6.01 -5.29 10.74
C ARG A 56 -4.86 -5.71 9.84
N MET A 57 -4.96 -5.32 8.58
CA MET A 57 -3.95 -5.59 7.57
C MET A 57 -3.58 -4.29 6.86
N GLU A 58 -2.30 -3.95 6.91
CA GLU A 58 -1.73 -2.81 6.19
C GLU A 58 -1.11 -3.30 4.88
N LEU A 59 -1.59 -2.75 3.77
CA LEU A 59 -1.12 -3.13 2.43
C LEU A 59 -0.56 -1.90 1.71
N GLN A 60 0.52 -2.11 0.96
CA GLN A 60 1.04 -1.11 0.06
C GLN A 60 0.10 -0.98 -1.15
N VAL A 61 -0.31 0.26 -1.45
CA VAL A 61 -1.19 0.58 -2.57
C VAL A 61 -0.48 1.51 -3.55
N LYS A 62 -0.98 1.57 -4.79
CA LYS A 62 -0.51 2.56 -5.75
C LYS A 62 -1.08 3.94 -5.39
N GLY A 63 -0.33 5.00 -5.69
CA GLY A 63 -0.73 6.37 -5.33
C GLY A 63 -2.07 6.81 -5.94
N ASN A 64 -2.40 6.35 -7.15
CA ASN A 64 -3.69 6.63 -7.79
C ASN A 64 -4.85 5.97 -7.03
N GLU A 65 -4.72 4.73 -6.59
CA GLU A 65 -5.73 4.05 -5.80
C GLU A 65 -5.82 4.63 -4.39
N TYR A 66 -4.68 4.94 -3.77
CA TYR A 66 -4.63 5.64 -2.49
C TYR A 66 -5.47 6.92 -2.50
N GLY A 67 -5.42 7.72 -3.56
CA GLY A 67 -6.22 8.95 -3.69
C GLY A 67 -7.74 8.72 -3.76
N MET A 68 -8.18 7.54 -4.21
CA MET A 68 -9.59 7.21 -4.37
C MET A 68 -10.21 6.55 -3.13
N LEU A 69 -9.39 5.90 -2.31
CA LEU A 69 -9.80 5.24 -1.07
C LEU A 69 -10.04 6.25 0.05
N VAL A 70 -11.12 6.10 0.81
CA VAL A 70 -11.51 7.01 1.90
C VAL A 70 -11.62 6.23 3.21
N GLU A 71 -11.07 6.78 4.30
CA GLU A 71 -11.24 6.18 5.62
C GLU A 71 -12.73 6.15 6.01
N GLY A 72 -13.17 5.02 6.57
CA GLY A 72 -14.57 4.72 6.83
C GLY A 72 -15.29 3.98 5.69
N ASP A 73 -14.70 3.89 4.49
CA ASP A 73 -15.30 3.10 3.41
C ASP A 73 -15.37 1.62 3.80
N TYR A 74 -16.54 1.03 3.54
CA TYR A 74 -16.76 -0.40 3.61
C TYR A 74 -16.82 -1.00 2.20
N GLY A 75 -16.32 -2.23 2.03
CA GLY A 75 -16.33 -2.89 0.74
C GLY A 75 -15.55 -4.19 0.71
N LYS A 76 -15.32 -4.70 -0.50
CA LYS A 76 -14.57 -5.95 -0.73
C LYS A 76 -13.10 -5.66 -1.00
N LEU A 77 -12.23 -6.13 -0.11
CA LEU A 77 -10.78 -6.10 -0.28
C LEU A 77 -10.31 -7.39 -0.94
N SER A 78 -9.60 -7.28 -2.06
CA SER A 78 -8.90 -8.38 -2.72
C SER A 78 -7.39 -8.25 -2.53
N PHE A 79 -6.74 -9.33 -2.08
CA PHE A 79 -5.30 -9.35 -1.80
C PHE A 79 -4.68 -10.74 -2.02
N GLN A 80 -3.35 -10.79 -2.12
CA GLN A 80 -2.57 -12.01 -2.22
C GLN A 80 -1.34 -11.89 -1.32
N GLY A 81 -1.33 -12.60 -0.17
CA GLY A 81 -0.29 -12.40 0.85
C GLY A 81 -0.32 -10.97 1.38
N THR A 82 0.75 -10.20 1.20
CA THR A 82 0.81 -8.76 1.55
C THR A 82 0.61 -7.83 0.34
N ARG A 83 0.24 -8.40 -0.81
CA ARG A 83 0.00 -7.65 -2.05
C ARG A 83 -1.47 -7.29 -2.16
N TYR A 84 -1.76 -6.00 -2.18
CA TYR A 84 -3.06 -5.48 -2.56
C TYR A 84 -3.36 -5.77 -4.05
N LEU A 85 -4.58 -6.22 -4.33
CA LEU A 85 -5.08 -6.47 -5.70
C LEU A 85 -6.22 -5.53 -6.10
N GLY A 86 -7.04 -5.08 -5.16
CA GLY A 86 -8.16 -4.16 -5.43
C GLY A 86 -9.06 -3.96 -4.20
N PHE A 87 -9.82 -2.87 -4.19
CA PHE A 87 -10.89 -2.61 -3.23
C PHE A 87 -12.13 -2.11 -3.96
N GLU A 88 -13.25 -2.79 -3.76
CA GLU A 88 -14.55 -2.45 -4.33
C GLU A 88 -15.43 -1.85 -3.24
N ARG A 89 -15.56 -0.51 -3.24
CA ARG A 89 -16.40 0.22 -2.30
C ARG A 89 -17.87 -0.21 -2.46
N GLN A 90 -18.51 -0.55 -1.36
CA GLN A 90 -19.97 -0.72 -1.29
C GLN A 90 -20.60 0.61 -0.90
N VAL A 91 -21.65 1.00 -1.63
CA VAL A 91 -22.41 2.25 -1.44
C VAL A 91 -23.62 1.98 -0.58
#